data_AF-J9GPF1-F1
#
_entry.id   AF-J9GPF1-F1
#
_cell.length_a   1.000
_cell.length_b   1.000
_cell.length_c   1.000
_cell.angle_alpha   90.00
_cell.angle_beta   90.00
_cell.angle_gamma   90.00
#
_symmetry.space_group_name_H-M   'P 1'
#
loop_
_entity.id
_entity.type
_entity.pdbx_description
1 polymer ?
#
loop_
_entity_poly.entity_id
_entity_poly.type
_entity_poly.pdbx_seq_one_letter_code
_entity_poly.pdbx_strand_id
1 'polypeptide(L)'
;MTGDLFINGKDAYTEWGISLDPMSLSALMTPAPNKPLIESKSARMDGKQVIVGTANPPKMDEREITLTLNLTARTETIFFANYEKFCTELSKGILDIRTRFQPQVTYHTIYLSCIQFTQFMRGLAKFSLKLNEPNPKNRK
;
A
#
# COMPACT_ATOMS: atom_id res chain seq x y z
N MET A 1 3.69 16.47 8.46
CA MET A 1 4.63 15.89 7.49
C MET A 1 5.53 14.90 8.21
N THR A 2 6.35 15.36 9.16
CA THR A 2 7.05 14.47 10.11
C THR A 2 6.05 13.65 10.93
N GLY A 3 6.26 12.34 11.02
CA GLY A 3 5.39 11.41 11.74
C GLY A 3 4.07 11.05 11.04
N ASP A 4 3.85 11.47 9.80
CA ASP A 4 2.60 11.14 9.07
C ASP A 4 2.64 9.70 8.51
N LEU A 5 3.81 9.26 8.06
CA LEU A 5 4.05 7.96 7.43
C LEU A 5 5.29 7.30 8.04
N PHE A 6 5.13 6.07 8.51
CA PHE A 6 6.22 5.22 8.95
C PHE A 6 6.33 4.01 8.02
N ILE A 7 7.56 3.69 7.64
CA ILE A 7 7.89 2.51 6.84
C ILE A 7 8.92 1.71 7.63
N ASN A 8 8.63 0.44 7.92
CA ASN A 8 9.50 -0.45 8.71
C ASN A 8 9.92 0.17 10.05
N GLY A 9 8.99 0.88 10.71
CA GLY A 9 9.20 1.54 11.99
C GLY A 9 9.97 2.88 11.93
N LYS A 10 10.49 3.28 10.76
CA LYS A 10 11.19 4.55 10.55
C LYS A 10 10.25 5.62 10.02
N ASP A 11 10.45 6.87 10.42
CA ASP A 11 9.70 8.01 9.86
C ASP A 11 10.17 8.32 8.44
N ALA A 12 9.28 8.15 7.46
CA ALA A 12 9.62 8.27 6.05
C ALA A 12 10.04 9.70 5.67
N TYR A 13 9.51 10.71 6.35
CA TYR A 13 9.83 12.10 6.06
C TYR A 13 11.23 12.47 6.55
N THR A 14 11.62 11.97 7.74
CA THR A 14 12.93 12.25 8.32
C THR A 14 14.03 11.48 7.62
N GLU A 15 13.78 10.22 7.28
CA GLU A 15 14.82 9.32 6.75
C GLU A 15 15.08 9.51 5.26
N TRP A 16 14.03 9.77 4.48
CA TRP A 16 14.10 9.84 3.01
C TRP A 16 13.47 11.12 2.43
N GLY A 17 12.84 11.98 3.23
CA GLY A 17 12.10 13.13 2.71
C GLY A 17 10.80 12.74 2.00
N ILE A 18 10.23 11.58 2.35
CA ILE A 18 9.03 11.05 1.70
C ILE A 18 7.78 11.44 2.47
N SER A 19 6.75 11.87 1.75
CA SER A 19 5.42 12.20 2.27
C SER A 19 4.33 11.45 1.51
N LEU A 20 3.23 11.18 2.20
CA LEU A 20 2.08 10.47 1.64
C LEU A 20 1.15 11.46 0.92
N ASP A 21 0.76 11.14 -0.32
CA ASP A 21 -0.29 11.89 -1.02
C ASP A 21 -1.67 11.61 -0.36
N PRO A 22 -2.56 12.61 -0.23
CA PRO A 22 -3.89 12.41 0.37
C PRO A 22 -4.71 11.29 -0.28
N MET A 23 -4.58 11.09 -1.60
CA MET A 23 -5.28 10.02 -2.31
C MET A 23 -4.80 8.62 -1.90
N SER A 24 -3.54 8.51 -1.50
CA SER A 24 -2.94 7.25 -1.03
C SER A 24 -3.51 6.80 0.31
N LEU A 25 -3.98 7.74 1.15
CA LEU A 25 -4.68 7.38 2.39
C LEU A 25 -6.02 6.69 2.08
N SER A 26 -6.74 7.16 1.05
CA SER A 26 -7.96 6.50 0.58
C SER A 26 -7.66 5.07 0.12
N ALA A 27 -6.55 4.85 -0.61
CA ALA A 27 -6.15 3.52 -1.06
C ALA A 27 -5.90 2.54 0.11
N LEU A 28 -5.28 3.00 1.20
CA LEU A 28 -5.08 2.19 2.41
C LEU A 28 -6.41 1.83 3.09
N MET A 29 -7.32 2.79 3.18
CA MET A 29 -8.61 2.69 3.86
C MET A 29 -9.66 1.85 3.12
N THR A 30 -9.55 1.70 1.80
CA THR A 30 -10.47 0.88 1.00
C THR A 30 -10.49 -0.57 1.52
N PRO A 31 -11.65 -1.20 1.77
CA PRO A 31 -11.67 -2.58 2.26
C PRO A 31 -11.06 -3.57 1.26
N ALA A 32 -10.47 -4.65 1.76
CA ALA A 32 -9.96 -5.74 0.93
C ALA A 32 -11.11 -6.50 0.24
N PRO A 33 -10.89 -7.04 -0.97
CA PRO A 33 -11.87 -7.91 -1.60
C PRO A 33 -12.03 -9.21 -0.81
N ASN A 34 -13.19 -9.84 -0.98
CA ASN A 34 -13.40 -11.20 -0.50
C ASN A 34 -12.84 -12.19 -1.53
N LYS A 35 -12.38 -13.34 -1.04
CA LYS A 35 -12.07 -14.49 -1.88
C LYS A 35 -13.28 -14.87 -2.73
N PRO A 36 -13.05 -15.41 -3.94
CA PRO A 36 -14.13 -15.84 -4.81
C PRO A 36 -15.04 -16.82 -4.05
N LEU A 37 -16.34 -16.52 -4.07
CA LEU A 37 -17.35 -17.33 -3.42
C LEU A 37 -17.66 -18.54 -4.29
N ILE A 38 -18.01 -19.67 -3.65
CA ILE A 38 -18.46 -20.85 -4.36
C ILE A 38 -19.84 -20.55 -4.96
N GLU A 39 -19.91 -20.57 -6.28
CA GLU A 39 -21.13 -20.31 -7.04
C GLU A 39 -21.47 -21.46 -7.98
N SER A 40 -22.76 -21.71 -8.16
CA SER A 40 -23.29 -22.69 -9.10
C SER A 40 -24.30 -22.02 -10.01
N LYS A 41 -24.02 -22.06 -11.32
CA LYS A 41 -24.86 -21.47 -12.37
C LYS A 41 -25.37 -22.57 -13.29
N SER A 42 -26.65 -22.91 -13.14
CA SER A 42 -27.33 -23.99 -13.87
C SER A 42 -28.46 -23.41 -14.71
N ALA A 43 -28.59 -23.85 -15.96
CA ALA A 43 -29.67 -23.43 -16.84
C ALA A 43 -31.07 -23.90 -16.38
N ARG A 44 -31.14 -24.79 -15.37
CA ARG A 44 -32.39 -25.31 -14.81
C ARG A 44 -32.97 -24.44 -13.70
N MET A 45 -32.26 -23.40 -13.26
CA MET A 45 -32.71 -22.51 -12.19
C MET A 45 -32.50 -21.06 -12.61
N ASP A 46 -33.41 -20.20 -12.17
CA ASP A 46 -33.25 -18.76 -12.36
C ASP A 46 -32.09 -18.23 -11.49
N GLY A 47 -31.29 -17.34 -12.07
CA GLY A 47 -30.17 -16.73 -11.37
C GLY A 47 -28.98 -17.67 -11.14
N LYS A 48 -28.28 -17.46 -10.02
CA LYS A 48 -27.15 -18.30 -9.59
C LYS A 48 -27.27 -18.60 -8.10
N GLN A 49 -26.87 -19.80 -7.71
CA GLN A 49 -26.74 -20.14 -6.29
C GLN A 49 -25.34 -19.75 -5.81
N VAL A 50 -25.27 -19.12 -4.65
CA VAL A 50 -24.00 -18.76 -4.01
C VAL A 50 -24.01 -19.30 -2.59
N ILE A 51 -22.98 -20.06 -2.22
CA ILE A 51 -22.86 -20.59 -0.86
C ILE A 51 -22.32 -19.46 0.03
N VAL A 52 -23.24 -18.82 0.77
CA VAL A 52 -22.93 -17.80 1.78
C VAL A 52 -23.78 -18.05 3.04
N GLY A 53 -23.20 -17.85 4.22
CA GLY A 53 -23.94 -17.98 5.48
C GLY A 53 -23.02 -17.98 6.71
N THR A 54 -23.60 -18.04 7.90
CA THR A 54 -22.86 -18.10 9.17
C THR A 54 -21.92 -19.30 9.28
N ALA A 55 -22.27 -20.42 8.64
CA ALA A 55 -21.40 -21.60 8.54
C ALA A 55 -20.23 -21.42 7.55
N ASN A 56 -20.35 -20.53 6.57
CA ASN A 56 -19.34 -20.28 5.54
C ASN A 56 -19.14 -18.76 5.32
N PRO A 57 -18.56 -18.05 6.31
CA PRO A 57 -18.34 -16.61 6.17
C PRO A 57 -17.26 -16.34 5.11
N PRO A 58 -17.41 -15.26 4.30
CA PRO A 58 -16.43 -14.89 3.30
C PRO A 58 -15.07 -14.66 3.96
N LYS A 59 -14.02 -15.19 3.33
CA LYS A 59 -12.63 -14.93 3.72
C LYS A 59 -12.12 -13.75 2.90
N MET A 60 -11.35 -12.86 3.53
CA MET A 60 -10.67 -11.79 2.80
C MET A 60 -9.61 -12.40 1.88
N ASP A 61 -9.49 -11.85 0.69
CA ASP A 61 -8.40 -12.18 -0.23
C ASP A 61 -7.21 -11.27 0.02
N GLU A 62 -6.09 -11.56 -0.64
CA GLU A 62 -5.01 -10.59 -0.78
C GLU A 62 -5.48 -9.36 -1.57
N ARG A 63 -4.79 -8.23 -1.41
CA ARG A 63 -5.10 -7.04 -2.19
C ARG A 63 -3.84 -6.35 -2.68
N GLU A 64 -3.91 -5.87 -3.91
CA GLU A 64 -2.95 -4.93 -4.44
C GLU A 64 -3.34 -3.49 -4.07
N ILE A 65 -2.38 -2.75 -3.54
CA ILE A 65 -2.51 -1.35 -3.14
C ILE A 65 -1.54 -0.54 -3.97
N THR A 66 -2.01 0.55 -4.57
CA THR A 66 -1.13 1.54 -5.17
C THR A 66 -0.99 2.73 -4.24
N LEU A 67 0.22 2.99 -3.75
CA LEU A 67 0.53 4.14 -2.91
C LEU A 67 1.35 5.16 -3.68
N THR A 68 0.81 6.37 -3.78
CA THR A 68 1.51 7.51 -4.33
C THR A 68 2.26 8.26 -3.24
N LEU A 69 3.57 8.40 -3.42
CA LEU A 69 4.48 9.05 -2.51
C LEU A 69 5.14 10.25 -3.19
N ASN A 70 5.43 11.28 -2.39
CA ASN A 70 6.14 12.47 -2.82
C ASN A 70 7.47 12.55 -2.06
N LEU A 71 8.59 12.48 -2.77
CA LEU A 71 9.93 12.71 -2.23
C LEU A 71 10.30 14.17 -2.45
N THR A 72 10.66 14.84 -1.36
CA THR A 72 11.07 16.25 -1.35
C THR A 72 12.45 16.38 -0.75
N ALA A 73 13.35 17.08 -1.45
CA ALA A 73 14.70 17.37 -1.00
C ALA A 73 15.09 18.81 -1.35
N ARG A 74 15.99 19.40 -0.55
CA ARG A 74 16.47 20.79 -0.74
C ARG A 74 17.48 20.93 -1.89
N THR A 75 18.24 19.88 -2.16
CA THR A 75 19.32 19.84 -3.15
C THR A 75 19.30 18.52 -3.89
N GLU A 76 19.74 18.51 -5.15
CA GLU A 76 19.81 17.29 -5.98
C GLU A 76 20.70 16.20 -5.38
N THR A 77 21.81 16.56 -4.74
CA THR A 77 22.69 15.59 -4.07
C THR A 77 21.97 14.84 -2.95
N ILE A 78 21.21 15.55 -2.13
CA ILE A 78 20.39 14.97 -1.06
C ILE A 78 19.26 14.14 -1.65
N PHE A 79 18.66 14.60 -2.76
CA PHE A 79 17.61 13.87 -3.46
C PHE A 79 18.09 12.46 -3.86
N PHE A 80 19.23 12.37 -4.56
CA PHE A 80 19.75 11.07 -5.01
C PHE A 80 20.19 10.20 -3.84
N ALA A 81 20.83 10.76 -2.81
CA ALA A 81 21.23 10.01 -1.62
C ALA A 81 20.02 9.42 -0.87
N ASN A 82 18.94 10.19 -0.71
CA ASN A 82 17.72 9.72 -0.07
C ASN A 82 17.00 8.68 -0.94
N TYR A 83 16.97 8.90 -2.26
CA TYR A 83 16.39 7.95 -3.19
C TYR A 83 17.12 6.60 -3.19
N GLU A 84 18.45 6.59 -3.17
CA GLU A 84 19.25 5.36 -3.10
C GLU A 84 19.01 4.58 -1.79
N LYS A 85 18.96 5.30 -0.66
CA LYS A 85 18.59 4.71 0.63
C LYS A 85 17.19 4.11 0.59
N PHE A 86 16.24 4.79 -0.06
CA PHE A 86 14.88 4.29 -0.20
C PHE A 86 14.83 3.05 -1.08
N CYS A 87 15.56 3.02 -2.21
CA CYS A 87 15.71 1.83 -3.05
C CYS A 87 16.30 0.62 -2.29
N THR A 88 17.23 0.86 -1.37
CA THR A 88 17.78 -0.18 -0.49
C THR A 88 16.75 -0.70 0.52
N GLU A 89 15.81 0.15 0.95
CA GLU A 89 14.69 -0.30 1.79
C GLU A 89 13.69 -1.10 0.95
N LEU A 90 13.38 -0.66 -0.27
CA LEU A 90 12.50 -1.37 -1.20
C LEU A 90 13.05 -2.75 -1.62
N SER A 91 14.37 -2.89 -1.75
CA SER A 91 15.00 -4.15 -2.14
C SER A 91 14.86 -5.25 -1.08
N LYS A 92 14.53 -4.91 0.17
CA LYS A 92 14.16 -5.87 1.20
C LYS A 92 12.84 -6.58 0.89
N GLY A 93 12.02 -6.02 0.00
CA GLY A 93 10.73 -6.56 -0.43
C GLY A 93 9.60 -6.41 0.58
N ILE A 94 9.88 -6.37 1.89
CA ILE A 94 8.87 -6.23 2.94
C ILE A 94 8.80 -4.78 3.41
N LEU A 95 7.57 -4.24 3.42
CA LEU A 95 7.26 -2.88 3.83
C LEU A 95 6.08 -2.89 4.81
N ASP A 96 6.38 -2.62 6.07
CA ASP A 96 5.39 -2.38 7.11
C ASP A 96 5.02 -0.90 7.12
N ILE A 97 3.80 -0.60 6.71
CA ILE A 97 3.32 0.76 6.55
C ILE A 97 2.41 1.12 7.70
N ARG A 98 2.75 2.20 8.40
CA ARG A 98 1.91 2.76 9.47
C ARG A 98 1.69 4.24 9.21
N THR A 99 0.49 4.71 9.49
CA THR A 99 0.12 6.13 9.30
C THR A 99 -0.36 6.72 10.61
N ARG A 100 -0.20 8.03 10.79
CA ARG A 100 -0.77 8.72 11.96
C ARG A 100 -2.30 8.65 12.03
N PHE A 101 -2.95 8.49 10.88
CA PHE A 101 -4.40 8.51 10.76
C PHE A 101 -5.03 7.21 11.29
N GLN A 102 -4.26 6.12 11.30
CA GLN A 102 -4.65 4.83 11.88
C GLN A 102 -3.46 4.29 12.71
N PRO A 103 -3.22 4.84 13.92
CA PRO A 103 -2.01 4.55 14.68
C PRO A 103 -1.94 3.11 15.21
N GLN A 104 -3.10 2.44 15.30
CA GLN A 104 -3.26 1.06 15.76
C GLN A 104 -3.22 0.04 14.61
N VAL A 105 -2.96 0.48 13.38
CA VAL A 105 -3.03 -0.34 12.18
C VAL A 105 -1.67 -0.33 11.47
N THR A 106 -1.09 -1.51 11.34
CA THR A 106 0.12 -1.73 10.54
C THR A 106 -0.28 -2.52 9.30
N TYR A 107 -0.01 -1.98 8.12
CA TYR A 107 -0.22 -2.67 6.86
C TYR A 107 1.05 -3.43 6.50
N HIS A 108 1.01 -4.76 6.62
CA HIS A 108 2.12 -5.62 6.21
C HIS A 108 2.06 -5.82 4.71
N THR A 109 2.96 -5.19 3.97
CA THR A 109 2.93 -5.21 2.51
C THR A 109 4.23 -5.71 1.91
N ILE A 110 4.13 -6.23 0.69
CA ILE A 110 5.24 -6.68 -0.13
C ILE A 110 5.35 -5.75 -1.33
N TYR A 111 6.54 -5.22 -1.56
CA TYR A 111 6.83 -4.40 -2.72
C TYR A 111 6.80 -5.23 -4.00
N LEU A 112 5.99 -4.82 -4.98
CA LEU A 112 5.92 -5.47 -6.29
C LEU A 112 6.68 -4.67 -7.35
N SER A 113 6.33 -3.39 -7.50
CA SER A 113 6.93 -2.52 -8.52
C SER A 113 6.68 -1.05 -8.22
N CYS A 114 7.41 -0.17 -8.90
CA CYS A 114 7.24 1.27 -8.83
C CYS A 114 7.07 1.83 -10.25
N ILE A 115 6.16 2.79 -10.41
CA ILE A 115 5.93 3.50 -11.67
C ILE A 115 6.90 4.70 -11.74
N GLN A 116 7.43 4.95 -12.94
CA GLN A 116 8.35 6.06 -13.23
C GLN A 116 7.81 7.43 -12.79
N PHE A 117 8.73 8.34 -12.47
CA PHE A 117 8.40 9.69 -12.00
C PHE A 117 7.58 10.47 -13.04
N THR A 118 6.54 11.15 -12.57
CA THR A 118 5.73 12.05 -13.42
C THR A 118 6.18 13.51 -13.33
N GLN A 119 6.93 13.86 -12.28
CA GLN A 119 7.55 15.17 -12.08
C GLN A 119 8.94 14.93 -11.51
N PHE A 120 9.98 15.20 -12.29
CA PHE A 120 11.37 15.23 -11.83
C PHE A 120 11.92 16.62 -12.13
N MET A 121 11.65 17.58 -11.25
CA MET A 121 12.14 18.95 -11.40
C MET A 121 12.38 19.58 -10.02
N ARG A 122 13.57 20.17 -9.81
CA ARG A 122 13.91 20.98 -8.63
C ARG A 122 13.72 20.30 -7.26
N GLY A 123 14.07 19.01 -7.15
CA GLY A 123 14.08 18.32 -5.85
C GLY A 123 12.72 17.81 -5.36
N LEU A 124 11.69 17.83 -6.21
CA LEU A 124 10.44 17.10 -5.98
C LEU A 124 10.33 15.94 -6.96
N ALA A 125 9.93 14.78 -6.43
CA ALA A 125 9.56 13.62 -7.22
C ALA A 125 8.29 12.97 -6.72
N LYS A 126 7.40 12.63 -7.66
CA LYS A 126 6.17 11.89 -7.40
C LYS A 126 6.24 10.53 -8.06
N PHE A 127 6.03 9.47 -7.29
CA PHE A 127 6.05 8.08 -7.77
C PHE A 127 4.93 7.27 -7.11
N SER A 128 4.55 6.19 -7.78
CA SER A 128 3.49 5.29 -7.34
C SER A 128 4.05 3.89 -7.14
N LEU A 129 3.97 3.39 -5.91
CA LEU A 129 4.37 2.03 -5.56
C LEU A 129 3.17 1.12 -5.65
N LYS A 130 3.36 -0.03 -6.29
CA LYS A 130 2.45 -1.15 -6.23
C LYS A 130 2.93 -2.12 -5.15
N LEU A 131 2.04 -2.38 -4.20
CA LEU A 131 2.28 -3.20 -3.04
C LEU A 131 1.22 -4.31 -2.98
N ASN A 132 1.59 -5.49 -2.52
CA ASN A 132 0.64 -6.55 -2.18
C ASN A 132 0.49 -6.62 -0.65
N GLU A 133 -0.74 -6.57 -0.12
CA GLU A 133 -1.03 -6.93 1.27
C GLU A 133 -1.56 -8.37 1.27
N PRO A 134 -0.70 -9.38 1.55
CA PRO A 134 -1.06 -10.78 1.41
C PRO A 134 -2.13 -11.22 2.43
N ASN A 135 -2.20 -10.58 3.59
CA ASN A 135 -3.22 -10.86 4.60
C ASN A 135 -3.80 -9.57 5.20
N PRO A 136 -4.87 -9.04 4.62
CA PRO A 136 -5.52 -7.82 5.11
C PRO A 136 -6.16 -7.92 6.48
N LYS A 137 -6.27 -9.13 7.04
CA LYS A 137 -6.77 -9.36 8.40
C LYS A 137 -5.66 -9.21 9.44
N ASN A 138 -4.39 -9.38 9.05
CA ASN A 138 -3.26 -9.18 9.92
C ASN A 138 -2.83 -7.72 9.89
N ARG A 139 -3.25 -6.94 10.90
CA ARG A 139 -2.98 -5.49 10.97
C ARG A 139 -2.55 -4.99 12.34
N LYS A 140 -2.23 -5.91 13.26
CA LYS A 140 -1.84 -5.60 14.64
C LYS A 140 -0.34 -5.70 14.82
#